data_AF-A0A357C6T7-F1
#
_entry.id   AF-A0A357C6T7-F1
#
_cell.length_a   1.000
_cell.length_b   1.000
_cell.length_c   1.000
_cell.angle_alpha   90.00
_cell.angle_beta   90.00
_cell.angle_gamma   90.00
#
_symmetry.space_group_name_H-M   'P 1'
#
loop_
_entity.id
_entity.type
_entity.pdbx_description
1 polymer ?
#
loop_
_entity_poly.entity_id
_entity_poly.type
_entity_poly.pdbx_seq_one_letter_code
_entity_poly.pdbx_strand_id
1 'polypeptide(L)'
;MDHYARAYSVFSRIRGYRRYQKMLSSLRRFARSEVAQERLRIIEFYKQYGEQATKEAFGASRKVISRWRKKLRRHEGALEGLVPESTRPKRVRTSNIAPEIVQFIRQLRQEYPRLGKEKIKPLLDEFCTDKGLKDIAESTIGKVIKRNKLFYQKPAGSIMTPASSGRPDRNA
;
A
#
# COMPACT_ATOMS: atom_id res chain seq x y z
N MET A 1 20.02 15.70 -28.84
CA MET A 1 18.87 15.09 -29.55
C MET A 1 18.88 13.60 -29.24
N ASP A 2 18.39 13.21 -28.06
CA ASP A 2 18.40 11.80 -27.64
C ASP A 2 17.23 11.06 -28.29
N HIS A 3 17.51 10.39 -29.42
CA HIS A 3 16.57 9.49 -30.07
C HIS A 3 16.52 8.15 -29.33
N TYR A 4 15.83 8.10 -28.19
CA TYR A 4 15.49 6.82 -27.55
C TYR A 4 14.51 6.04 -28.45
N ALA A 5 15.00 4.98 -29.08
CA ALA A 5 14.15 4.00 -29.76
C ALA A 5 13.23 3.34 -28.73
N ARG A 6 11.93 3.69 -28.76
CA ARG A 6 10.92 3.01 -27.94
C ARG A 6 10.82 1.55 -28.39
N ALA A 7 11.32 0.64 -27.57
CA ALA A 7 11.17 -0.80 -27.78
C ALA A 7 9.68 -1.19 -27.64
N TYR A 8 8.98 -1.31 -28.76
CA TYR A 8 7.64 -1.88 -28.80
C TYR A 8 7.74 -3.39 -29.00
N SER A 9 6.99 -4.17 -28.22
CA SER A 9 6.91 -5.63 -28.42
C SER A 9 6.54 -5.95 -29.86
N VAL A 10 7.17 -6.94 -30.49
CA VAL A 10 6.97 -7.30 -31.92
C VAL A 10 5.48 -7.42 -32.30
N PHE A 11 4.65 -7.88 -31.36
CA PHE A 11 3.22 -8.08 -31.55
C PHE A 11 2.35 -6.80 -31.47
N SER A 12 2.92 -5.64 -31.11
CA SER A 12 2.15 -4.39 -30.93
C SER A 12 1.57 -3.83 -32.23
N ARG A 13 2.10 -4.26 -33.38
CA ARG A 13 1.63 -3.90 -34.72
C ARG A 13 0.42 -4.74 -35.17
N ILE A 14 0.11 -5.83 -34.47
CA ILE A 14 -1.04 -6.69 -34.78
C ILE A 14 -2.32 -5.98 -34.34
N ARG A 15 -3.27 -5.82 -35.26
CA ARG A 15 -4.59 -5.24 -34.98
C ARG A 15 -5.27 -6.05 -33.88
N GLY A 16 -5.71 -5.38 -32.81
CA GLY A 16 -6.39 -6.03 -31.69
C GLY A 16 -5.48 -6.59 -30.58
N TYR A 17 -4.15 -6.59 -30.74
CA TYR A 17 -3.20 -7.05 -29.71
C TYR A 17 -3.42 -6.37 -28.34
N ARG A 18 -3.67 -5.06 -28.34
CA ARG A 18 -3.98 -4.31 -27.12
C ARG A 18 -5.22 -4.82 -26.39
N ARG A 19 -6.26 -5.24 -27.13
CA ARG A 19 -7.49 -5.81 -26.55
C ARG A 19 -7.20 -7.17 -25.92
N TYR A 20 -6.45 -8.01 -26.63
CA TYR A 20 -6.01 -9.31 -26.14
C TYR A 20 -5.16 -9.19 -24.86
N GLN A 21 -4.18 -8.28 -24.84
CA GLN A 21 -3.37 -8.06 -23.63
C GLN A 21 -4.20 -7.57 -22.44
N LYS A 22 -5.18 -6.69 -22.65
CA LYS A 22 -6.11 -6.26 -21.60
C LYS A 22 -6.98 -7.42 -21.09
N MET A 23 -7.46 -8.27 -21.99
CA MET A 23 -8.23 -9.46 -21.62
C MET A 23 -7.39 -10.43 -20.77
N LEU A 24 -6.16 -10.73 -21.20
CA LEU A 24 -5.27 -11.62 -20.44
C LEU A 24 -4.92 -11.06 -19.06
N SER A 25 -4.65 -9.76 -18.96
CA SER A 25 -4.33 -9.14 -17.67
C SER A 25 -5.53 -9.15 -16.72
N SER A 26 -6.74 -8.92 -17.25
CA SER A 26 -8.01 -9.05 -16.54
C SER A 26 -8.22 -10.48 -16.00
N LEU A 27 -8.05 -11.49 -16.85
CA LEU A 27 -8.17 -12.90 -16.46
C LEU A 27 -7.15 -13.30 -15.39
N ARG A 28 -5.89 -12.87 -15.54
CA ARG A 28 -4.84 -13.12 -14.54
C ARG A 28 -5.16 -12.48 -13.19
N ARG A 29 -5.72 -11.26 -13.18
CA ARG A 29 -6.15 -10.58 -11.95
C ARG A 29 -7.28 -11.33 -11.26
N PHE A 30 -8.26 -11.79 -12.04
CA PHE A 30 -9.34 -12.61 -11.53
C PHE A 30 -8.83 -13.94 -10.93
N ALA A 31 -7.98 -14.66 -11.66
CA ALA A 31 -7.45 -15.95 -11.24
C ALA A 31 -6.64 -15.89 -9.94
N ARG A 32 -6.04 -14.73 -9.61
CA ARG A 32 -5.30 -14.50 -8.36
C ARG A 32 -6.21 -14.17 -7.16
N SER A 33 -7.49 -13.89 -7.39
CA SER A 33 -8.41 -13.44 -6.35
C SER A 33 -9.43 -14.52 -6.04
N GLU A 34 -9.24 -15.24 -4.94
CA GLU A 34 -10.18 -16.25 -4.43
C GLU A 34 -11.58 -15.66 -4.21
N VAL A 35 -11.65 -14.45 -3.62
CA VAL A 35 -12.91 -13.72 -3.42
C VAL A 35 -13.64 -13.44 -4.75
N ALA A 36 -12.92 -13.18 -5.83
CA ALA A 36 -13.54 -12.96 -7.14
C ALA A 36 -14.11 -14.25 -7.72
N GLN A 37 -13.40 -15.37 -7.55
CA GLN A 37 -13.83 -16.70 -7.97
C GLN A 37 -15.08 -17.15 -7.19
N GLU A 38 -15.09 -16.93 -5.88
CA GLU A 38 -16.25 -17.20 -5.03
C GLU A 38 -17.47 -16.38 -5.46
N ARG A 39 -17.28 -15.08 -5.74
CA ARG A 39 -18.36 -14.23 -6.27
C ARG A 39 -18.92 -14.76 -7.59
N LEU A 40 -18.06 -15.26 -8.48
CA LEU A 40 -18.50 -15.86 -9.74
C LEU A 40 -19.32 -17.12 -9.48
N ARG A 41 -18.83 -18.01 -8.63
CA ARG A 41 -19.54 -19.23 -8.21
C ARG A 41 -20.93 -18.92 -7.63
N ILE A 42 -21.04 -17.93 -6.76
CA ILE A 42 -22.32 -17.51 -6.17
C ILE A 42 -23.27 -16.95 -7.23
N ILE A 43 -22.76 -16.18 -8.21
CA ILE A 43 -23.58 -15.67 -9.31
C ILE A 43 -24.12 -16.81 -10.18
N GLU A 44 -23.29 -17.81 -10.47
CA GLU A 44 -23.68 -19.00 -11.23
C GLU A 44 -24.71 -19.83 -10.47
N PHE A 45 -24.47 -20.08 -9.17
CA PHE A 45 -25.41 -20.78 -8.30
C PHE A 45 -26.76 -20.05 -8.23
N TYR A 46 -26.76 -18.72 -8.10
CA TYR A 46 -27.98 -17.93 -8.11
C TYR A 46 -28.74 -18.03 -9.43
N LYS A 47 -28.04 -18.13 -10.56
CA LYS A 47 -28.66 -18.32 -11.87
C LYS A 47 -29.35 -19.68 -11.98
N GLN A 48 -28.83 -20.69 -11.31
CA GLN A 48 -29.35 -22.07 -11.35
C GLN A 48 -30.49 -22.29 -10.35
N TYR A 49 -30.32 -21.87 -9.09
CA TYR A 49 -31.20 -22.25 -7.97
C TYR A 49 -32.03 -21.10 -7.40
N GLY A 50 -31.76 -19.86 -7.82
CA GLY A 50 -32.53 -18.69 -7.37
C GLY A 50 -32.15 -18.15 -5.98
N GLU A 51 -32.98 -17.24 -5.47
CA GLU A 51 -32.64 -16.39 -4.32
C GLU A 51 -32.62 -17.14 -2.98
N GLN A 52 -33.63 -17.97 -2.71
CA GLN A 52 -33.77 -18.66 -1.42
C GLN A 52 -32.58 -19.61 -1.17
N ALA A 53 -32.30 -20.49 -2.14
CA ALA A 53 -31.18 -21.42 -2.07
C ALA A 53 -29.82 -20.69 -1.94
N THR A 54 -29.62 -19.59 -2.67
CA THR A 54 -28.35 -18.85 -2.61
C THR A 54 -28.15 -18.17 -1.25
N LYS A 55 -29.22 -17.64 -0.68
CA LYS A 55 -29.19 -17.01 0.63
C LYS A 55 -28.91 -18.03 1.73
N GLU A 56 -29.49 -19.23 1.61
CA GLU A 56 -29.27 -20.33 2.54
C GLU A 56 -27.84 -20.89 2.45
N ALA A 57 -27.33 -21.13 1.24
CA ALA A 57 -26.01 -21.73 1.04
C ALA A 57 -24.83 -20.76 1.28
N PHE A 58 -24.97 -19.48 0.90
CA PHE A 58 -23.87 -18.52 0.87
C PHE A 58 -24.11 -17.23 1.67
N GLY A 59 -25.30 -17.04 2.25
CA GLY A 59 -25.66 -15.79 2.95
C GLY A 59 -25.77 -14.56 2.03
N ALA A 60 -25.57 -14.72 0.72
CA ALA A 60 -25.56 -13.62 -0.24
C ALA A 60 -26.99 -13.23 -0.64
N SER A 61 -27.41 -12.01 -0.29
CA SER A 61 -28.72 -11.49 -0.70
C SER A 61 -28.77 -11.11 -2.18
N ARG A 62 -29.98 -11.11 -2.77
CA ARG A 62 -30.22 -10.62 -4.15
C ARG A 62 -29.62 -9.24 -4.42
N LYS A 63 -29.63 -8.34 -3.41
CA LYS A 63 -29.05 -6.99 -3.54
C LYS A 63 -27.54 -7.06 -3.80
N VAL A 64 -26.82 -7.94 -3.09
CA VAL A 64 -25.37 -8.12 -3.25
C VAL A 64 -25.05 -8.69 -4.63
N ILE A 65 -25.77 -9.74 -5.03
CA ILE A 65 -25.57 -10.41 -6.33
C ILE A 65 -25.89 -9.45 -7.49
N SER A 66 -26.96 -8.65 -7.36
CA SER A 66 -27.31 -7.62 -8.33
C SER A 66 -26.21 -6.55 -8.47
N ARG A 67 -25.57 -6.15 -7.36
CA ARG A 67 -24.41 -5.23 -7.40
C ARG A 67 -23.24 -5.84 -8.16
N TRP A 68 -22.92 -7.11 -7.94
CA TRP A 68 -21.85 -7.80 -8.67
C TRP A 68 -22.16 -7.95 -10.16
N ARG A 69 -23.40 -8.33 -10.53
CA ARG A 69 -23.85 -8.37 -11.94
C ARG A 69 -23.78 -6.99 -12.61
N LYS A 70 -24.18 -5.93 -11.91
CA LYS A 70 -24.03 -4.54 -12.40
C LYS A 70 -22.56 -4.18 -12.63
N LYS A 71 -21.66 -4.66 -11.76
CA LYS A 71 -20.22 -4.46 -11.89
C LYS A 71 -19.65 -5.18 -13.11
N LEU A 72 -19.98 -6.45 -13.31
CA LEU A 72 -19.63 -7.20 -14.52
C LEU A 72 -20.09 -6.48 -15.80
N ARG A 73 -21.33 -6.00 -15.85
CA ARG A 73 -21.85 -5.26 -17.01
C ARG A 73 -21.09 -3.95 -17.27
N ARG A 74 -20.67 -3.25 -16.21
CA ARG A 74 -19.85 -2.02 -16.33
C ARG A 74 -18.45 -2.31 -16.88
N HIS A 75 -17.91 -3.49 -16.60
CA HIS A 75 -16.61 -3.94 -17.09
C HIS A 75 -16.72 -4.72 -18.43
N GLU A 76 -17.80 -4.55 -19.20
CA GLU A 76 -18.00 -5.24 -20.49
C GLU A 76 -17.93 -6.77 -20.39
N GLY A 77 -18.29 -7.35 -19.24
CA GLY A 77 -18.20 -8.79 -18.98
C GLY A 77 -16.82 -9.27 -18.51
N ALA A 78 -15.84 -8.38 -18.33
CA ALA A 78 -14.53 -8.75 -17.84
C ALA A 78 -14.59 -9.19 -16.35
N LEU A 79 -14.07 -10.38 -16.07
CA LEU A 79 -14.11 -11.00 -14.74
C LEU A 79 -13.33 -10.22 -13.68
N GLU A 80 -12.38 -9.36 -14.08
CA GLU A 80 -11.70 -8.45 -13.15
C GLU A 80 -12.67 -7.54 -12.38
N GLY A 81 -13.87 -7.27 -12.93
CA GLY A 81 -14.89 -6.48 -12.25
C GLY A 81 -15.34 -7.10 -10.92
N LEU A 82 -15.20 -8.41 -10.74
CA LEU A 82 -15.52 -9.10 -9.49
C LEU A 82 -14.41 -9.00 -8.43
N VAL A 83 -13.21 -8.55 -8.80
CA VAL A 83 -12.11 -8.37 -7.86
C VAL A 83 -12.49 -7.30 -6.83
N PRO A 84 -12.28 -7.54 -5.52
CA PRO A 84 -12.53 -6.53 -4.50
C PRO A 84 -11.63 -5.31 -4.72
N GLU A 85 -12.25 -4.13 -4.75
CA GLU A 85 -11.54 -2.86 -4.75
C GLU A 85 -11.27 -2.41 -3.32
N SER A 86 -10.33 -1.48 -3.16
CA SER A 86 -10.06 -0.88 -1.86
C SER A 86 -11.32 -0.21 -1.32
N THR A 87 -11.71 -0.57 -0.09
CA THR A 87 -12.79 0.08 0.66
C THR A 87 -12.33 1.37 1.33
N ARG A 88 -11.06 1.76 1.16
CA ARG A 88 -10.51 2.97 1.77
C ARG A 88 -11.20 4.21 1.18
N PRO A 89 -11.67 5.14 2.03
CA PRO A 89 -12.23 6.40 1.56
C PRO A 89 -11.26 7.15 0.64
N LYS A 90 -11.79 7.79 -0.42
CA LYS A 90 -10.99 8.58 -1.36
C LYS A 90 -10.26 9.75 -0.68
N ARG A 91 -10.89 10.34 0.33
CA ARG A 91 -10.32 11.39 1.17
C ARG A 91 -10.21 10.86 2.59
N VAL A 92 -8.96 10.71 3.05
CA VAL A 92 -8.67 10.43 4.46
C VAL A 92 -8.20 11.70 5.13
N ARG A 93 -8.56 11.89 6.40
CA ARG A 93 -8.09 13.03 7.19
C ARG A 93 -6.56 13.00 7.26
N THR A 94 -5.93 14.12 6.93
CA THR A 94 -4.50 14.35 7.16
C THR A 94 -4.30 15.04 8.51
N SER A 95 -3.17 14.78 9.16
CA SER A 95 -2.81 15.50 10.38
C SER A 95 -2.51 16.95 10.02
N ASN A 96 -3.24 17.90 10.62
CA ASN A 96 -2.94 19.31 10.50
C ASN A 96 -1.94 19.67 11.61
N ILE A 97 -0.65 19.73 11.26
CA ILE A 97 0.43 20.07 12.18
C ILE A 97 1.21 21.18 11.49
N ALA A 98 1.51 22.23 12.25
CA ALA A 98 2.24 23.38 11.75
C ALA A 98 3.62 22.94 11.21
N PRO A 99 4.05 23.43 10.04
CA PRO A 99 5.30 23.01 9.41
C PRO A 99 6.52 23.33 10.28
N GLU A 100 6.47 24.40 11.10
CA GLU A 100 7.55 24.79 12.01
C GLU A 100 7.83 23.69 13.05
N ILE A 101 6.78 23.07 13.58
CA ILE A 101 6.89 21.98 14.55
C ILE A 101 7.58 20.76 13.91
N VAL A 102 7.22 20.44 12.67
CA VAL A 102 7.84 19.32 11.95
C VAL A 102 9.32 19.60 11.68
N GLN A 103 9.66 20.84 11.33
CA GLN A 103 11.04 21.25 11.08
C GLN A 103 11.89 21.22 12.36
N PHE A 104 11.34 21.70 13.47
CA PHE A 104 12.02 21.65 14.77
C PHE A 104 12.32 20.21 15.20
N ILE A 105 11.33 19.32 15.12
CA ILE A 105 11.52 17.88 15.43
C ILE A 105 12.57 17.26 14.50
N ARG A 106 12.61 17.66 13.22
CA ARG A 106 13.60 17.18 12.26
C ARG A 106 15.02 17.62 12.64
N GLN A 107 15.21 18.89 12.99
CA GLN A 107 16.51 19.43 13.40
C GLN A 107 17.02 18.70 14.66
N LEU A 108 16.18 18.59 15.69
CA LEU A 108 16.52 17.86 16.92
C LEU A 108 16.91 16.41 16.67
N ARG A 109 16.20 15.72 15.76
CA ARG A 109 16.49 14.33 15.40
C ARG A 109 17.77 14.18 14.57
N GLN A 110 18.15 15.18 13.78
CA GLN A 110 19.41 15.18 13.05
C GLN A 110 20.61 15.36 13.98
N GLU A 111 20.51 16.27 14.94
CA GLU A 111 21.55 16.54 15.93
C GLU A 111 21.65 15.40 16.96
N TYR A 112 20.51 14.90 17.43
CA TYR A 112 20.41 13.82 18.41
C TYR A 112 19.56 12.65 17.87
N PRO A 113 20.15 11.75 17.05
CA PRO A 113 19.44 10.63 16.43
C PRO A 113 18.67 9.71 17.39
N ARG A 114 19.21 9.48 18.59
CA ARG A 114 18.65 8.58 19.62
C ARG A 114 17.63 9.24 20.55
N LEU A 115 17.35 10.53 20.38
CA LEU A 115 16.49 11.29 21.29
C LEU A 115 15.04 10.80 21.21
N GLY A 116 14.48 10.34 22.33
CA GLY A 116 13.10 9.84 22.41
C GLY A 116 12.06 10.95 22.28
N LYS A 117 10.82 10.58 21.92
CA LYS A 117 9.67 11.50 21.88
C LYS A 117 9.41 12.20 23.24
N GLU A 118 9.67 11.50 24.34
CA GLU A 118 9.56 12.00 25.72
C GLU A 118 10.49 13.18 25.99
N LYS A 119 11.71 13.15 25.43
CA LYS A 119 12.70 14.21 25.59
C LYS A 119 12.51 15.36 24.60
N ILE A 120 11.92 15.09 23.43
CA ILE A 120 11.59 16.12 22.44
C ILE A 120 10.43 17.00 22.92
N LYS A 121 9.49 16.46 23.71
CA LYS A 121 8.31 17.18 24.21
C LYS A 121 8.66 18.49 24.94
N PRO A 122 9.42 18.50 26.05
CA PRO A 122 9.70 19.74 26.79
C PRO A 122 10.37 20.80 25.92
N LEU A 123 11.33 20.41 25.07
CA LEU A 123 12.02 21.31 24.15
C LEU A 123 11.07 21.92 23.10
N LEU A 124 10.12 21.10 22.61
CA LEU A 124 9.12 21.56 21.66
C LEU A 124 8.09 22.48 22.32
N ASP A 125 7.77 22.28 23.59
CA ASP A 125 6.79 23.09 24.32
C ASP A 125 7.31 24.50 24.56
N GLU A 126 8.59 24.63 24.91
CA GLU A 126 9.30 25.90 25.00
C GLU A 126 9.26 26.63 23.64
N PHE A 127 9.59 25.93 22.56
CA PHE A 127 9.52 26.46 21.20
C PHE A 127 8.10 26.87 20.76
N CYS A 128 7.08 26.09 21.14
CA CYS A 128 5.69 26.41 20.81
C CYS A 128 5.21 27.63 21.59
N THR A 129 5.61 27.77 22.86
CA THR A 129 5.29 28.93 23.70
C THR A 129 5.87 30.22 23.11
N ASP A 130 7.14 30.21 22.72
CA ASP A 130 7.82 31.36 22.12
C ASP A 130 7.16 31.81 20.81
N LYS A 131 6.72 30.85 19.98
CA LYS A 131 6.09 31.13 18.68
C LYS A 131 4.56 31.28 18.73
N GLY A 132 3.94 31.17 19.91
CA GLY A 132 2.48 31.19 20.05
C GLY A 132 1.76 30.05 19.31
N LEU A 133 2.44 28.91 19.12
CA LEU A 133 1.91 27.74 18.44
C LEU A 133 1.15 26.82 19.41
N LYS A 134 0.18 26.08 18.88
CA LYS A 134 -0.55 25.09 19.66
C LYS A 134 0.37 23.91 20.02
N ASP A 135 0.47 23.64 21.32
CA ASP A 135 1.17 22.49 21.84
C ASP A 135 0.62 21.15 21.30
N ILE A 136 1.51 20.18 21.09
CA ILE A 136 1.19 18.85 20.60
C ILE A 136 1.51 17.76 21.62
N ALA A 137 0.59 16.81 21.76
CA ALA A 137 0.81 15.65 22.63
C ALA A 137 2.03 14.81 22.18
N GLU A 138 2.67 14.15 23.14
CA GLU A 138 3.84 13.28 22.90
C GLU A 138 3.55 12.16 21.88
N SER A 139 2.33 11.61 21.89
CA SER A 139 1.88 10.62 20.91
C SER A 139 1.82 11.19 19.48
N THR A 140 1.55 12.48 19.33
CA THR A 140 1.55 13.21 18.06
C THR A 140 2.97 13.41 17.56
N ILE A 141 3.93 13.74 18.44
CA ILE A 141 5.37 13.80 18.12
C ILE A 141 5.84 12.46 17.53
N GLY A 142 5.49 11.35 18.18
CA GLY A 142 5.80 10.01 17.68
C GLY A 142 5.21 9.73 16.29
N LYS A 143 3.96 10.17 16.04
CA LYS A 143 3.32 10.06 14.72
C LYS A 143 4.03 10.92 13.67
N VAL A 144 4.49 12.13 14.02
CA VAL A 144 5.26 13.02 13.13
C VAL A 144 6.57 12.36 12.72
N ILE A 145 7.32 11.79 13.67
CA ILE A 145 8.58 11.10 13.41
C ILE A 145 8.37 9.93 12.44
N LYS A 146 7.36 9.08 12.72
CA LYS A 146 7.04 7.92 11.87
C LYS A 146 6.57 8.32 10.48
N ARG A 147 5.70 9.34 10.38
CA ARG A 147 5.13 9.83 9.11
C ARG A 147 6.19 10.43 8.20
N ASN A 148 7.12 11.19 8.76
CA ASN A 148 8.20 11.86 8.02
C ASN A 148 9.49 11.02 7.93
N LYS A 149 9.47 9.77 8.44
CA LYS A 149 10.62 8.85 8.45
C LYS A 149 11.89 9.48 9.03
N LEU A 150 11.77 10.18 10.16
CA LEU A 150 12.87 10.88 10.84
C LEU A 150 13.73 9.91 11.68
N PHE A 151 14.22 8.85 11.05
CA PHE A 151 15.11 7.85 11.66
C PHE A 151 16.52 8.08 11.13
N TYR A 152 17.35 8.69 11.97
CA TYR A 152 18.75 8.87 11.67
C TYR A 152 19.53 7.75 12.34
N GLN A 153 20.27 6.97 11.57
CA GLN A 153 21.30 6.08 12.10
C GLN A 153 22.62 6.85 11.95
N LYS A 154 23.44 6.93 13.01
CA LYS A 154 24.86 7.23 12.78
C LYS A 154 25.38 6.11 11.87
N PRO A 155 26.16 6.40 10.81
CA PRO A 155 26.88 5.33 10.15
C PRO A 155 27.66 4.60 11.24
N ALA A 156 27.44 3.29 11.35
CA ALA A 156 28.23 2.47 12.24
C ALA A 156 29.70 2.73 11.88
N GLY A 157 30.51 3.15 12.84
CA GLY A 157 31.95 3.05 12.68
C GLY A 157 32.25 1.64 12.19
N SER A 158 33.06 1.54 11.13
CA SER A 158 33.40 0.28 10.48
C SER A 158 33.60 -0.81 11.52
N ILE A 159 32.73 -1.82 11.53
CA ILE A 159 33.02 -3.04 12.26
C ILE A 159 34.24 -3.62 11.53
N MET A 160 35.43 -3.54 12.13
CA MET A 160 36.57 -4.34 11.68
C MET A 160 36.13 -5.78 11.84
N THR A 161 35.71 -6.41 10.74
CA THR A 161 35.61 -7.86 10.67
C THR A 161 37.02 -8.38 10.86
N PRO A 162 37.36 -9.11 11.95
CA PRO A 162 38.67 -9.73 12.01
C PRO A 162 38.77 -10.70 10.82
N ALA A 163 39.86 -10.57 10.07
CA ALA A 163 40.13 -11.39 8.89
C ALA A 163 39.89 -12.87 9.23
N SER A 164 39.05 -13.53 8.44
CA SER A 164 38.80 -14.96 8.55
C SER A 164 40.13 -15.70 8.42
N SER A 165 40.65 -16.23 9.53
CA SER A 165 41.72 -17.21 9.49
C SER A 165 41.19 -18.44 8.74
N GLY A 166 41.82 -18.73 7.60
CA GLY A 166 41.48 -19.86 6.76
C GLY A 166 41.51 -21.17 7.55
N ARG A 167 40.45 -21.96 7.45
CA ARG A 167 40.49 -23.37 7.87
C ARG A 167 41.31 -24.13 6.83
N PRO A 168 42.33 -24.92 7.22
CA PRO A 168 42.99 -25.79 6.28
C PRO A 168 42.03 -26.92 5.87
N ASP A 169 41.95 -27.16 4.56
CA ASP A 169 41.23 -28.27 3.96
C ASP A 169 41.70 -29.60 4.56
N ARG A 170 40.77 -30.35 5.14
CA ARG A 170 41.01 -31.73 5.56
C ARG A 170 40.67 -32.66 4.40
N ASN A 171 41.69 -32.97 3.60
CA ASN A 171 41.75 -34.23 2.86
C ASN A 171 42.32 -35.30 3.79
N ALA A 172 41.52 -36.30 4.11
CA ALA A 172 41.90 -37.66 4.49
C ALA A 172 40.70 -38.58 4.24
#